data_AF-A0A821L6Y1-F1
#
_entry.id   AF-A0A821L6Y1-F1
#
_cell.length_a   1.000
_cell.length_b   1.000
_cell.length_c   1.000
_cell.angle_alpha   90.00
_cell.angle_beta   90.00
_cell.angle_gamma   90.00
#
_symmetry.space_group_name_H-M   'P 1'
#
loop_
_entity.id
_entity.type
_entity.pdbx_description
1 polymer ?
#
loop_
_entity_poly.entity_id
_entity_poly.type
_entity_poly.pdbx_seq_one_letter_code
_entity_poly.pdbx_strand_id
1 'polypeptide(L)'
;MQHKHAITFILLLTLLILIQIYCFLINTTQNSSSTSNKSNRDHVQFIDGDYINIGFSEFEFLQSKQREIELEQKYNLTAILLHWKRSESVARAVNYLLDSNLFKEIIIWNNNPNINLTKTIFKKNNHSLDSIRIINSKENLKDE
;
A
#
# COMPACT_ATOMS: atom_id res chain seq x y z
N MET A 1 8.22 -10.06 -44.05
CA MET A 1 7.77 -10.35 -42.66
C MET A 1 8.36 -9.43 -41.59
N GLN A 2 9.49 -8.74 -41.80
CA GLN A 2 10.16 -7.92 -40.77
C GLN A 2 9.44 -6.60 -40.39
N HIS A 3 8.64 -6.01 -41.29
CA HIS A 3 7.96 -4.73 -41.02
C HIS A 3 6.88 -4.78 -39.94
N LYS A 4 6.21 -5.93 -39.74
CA LYS A 4 5.13 -6.04 -38.75
C LYS A 4 5.66 -5.95 -37.32
N HIS A 5 6.82 -6.54 -37.04
CA HIS A 5 7.43 -6.51 -35.71
C HIS A 5 7.95 -5.11 -35.33
N ALA A 6 8.45 -4.34 -36.30
CA ALA A 6 8.88 -2.96 -36.06
C ALA A 6 7.72 -2.05 -35.65
N ILE A 7 6.55 -2.20 -36.27
CA ILE A 7 5.35 -1.42 -35.94
C ILE A 7 4.83 -1.78 -34.55
N THR A 8 4.78 -3.06 -34.20
CA THR A 8 4.36 -3.51 -32.86
C THR A 8 5.30 -2.98 -31.77
N PHE A 9 6.61 -2.96 -32.03
CA PHE A 9 7.59 -2.44 -31.09
C PHE A 9 7.44 -0.93 -30.87
N ILE A 10 7.22 -0.15 -31.94
CA ILE A 10 6.99 1.30 -31.86
C ILE A 10 5.71 1.60 -31.05
N LEU A 11 4.63 0.85 -31.28
CA LEU A 11 3.37 1.03 -30.53
C LEU A 11 3.51 0.68 -29.04
N LEU A 12 4.30 -0.34 -28.70
CA LEU A 12 4.58 -0.70 -27.31
C LEU A 12 5.42 0.37 -26.61
N LEU A 13 6.40 0.92 -27.32
CA LEU A 13 7.26 1.98 -26.80
C LEU A 13 6.47 3.29 -26.57
N THR A 14 5.58 3.68 -27.49
CA THR A 14 4.74 4.87 -27.31
C THR A 14 3.75 4.70 -26.17
N LEU A 15 3.15 3.51 -26.01
CA LEU A 15 2.26 3.22 -24.88
C LEU A 15 3.00 3.32 -23.53
N LEU A 16 4.22 2.80 -23.45
CA LEU A 16 5.07 2.91 -22.26
C LEU A 16 5.39 4.36 -21.91
N ILE A 17 5.72 5.19 -22.89
CA ILE A 17 5.99 6.62 -22.69
C ILE A 17 4.74 7.35 -22.19
N LEU A 18 3.57 7.07 -22.75
CA LEU A 18 2.31 7.68 -22.31
C LEU A 18 1.96 7.31 -20.87
N ILE A 19 2.20 6.05 -20.46
CA ILE A 19 2.00 5.61 -19.07
C ILE A 19 2.94 6.36 -18.12
N GLN A 20 4.21 6.54 -18.48
CA GLN A 20 5.17 7.29 -17.66
C GLN A 20 4.77 8.75 -17.49
N ILE A 21 4.32 9.41 -18.56
CA ILE A 21 3.84 10.80 -18.53
C ILE A 21 2.59 10.92 -17.65
N TYR A 22 1.65 9.98 -17.77
CA TYR A 22 0.43 9.96 -16.96
C TYR A 22 0.74 9.79 -15.46
N CYS A 23 1.62 8.86 -15.10
CA CYS A 23 2.07 8.69 -13.71
C CYS A 23 2.78 9.92 -13.15
N PHE A 24 3.57 10.62 -13.98
CA PHE A 24 4.25 11.84 -13.58
C PHE A 24 3.26 12.98 -13.32
N LEU A 25 2.27 13.17 -14.20
CA LEU A 25 1.24 14.20 -14.04
C LEU A 25 0.42 13.99 -12.76
N ILE A 26 0.00 12.76 -12.46
CA ILE A 26 -0.73 12.45 -11.21
C ILE A 26 0.12 12.77 -9.98
N ASN A 27 1.41 12.43 -9.99
CA ASN A 27 2.29 12.74 -8.86
C ASN A 27 2.51 14.24 -8.66
N THR A 28 2.51 15.05 -9.74
CA THR A 28 2.64 16.50 -9.61
C THR A 28 1.40 17.17 -9.01
N THR A 29 0.21 16.58 -9.13
CA THR A 29 -1.03 17.15 -8.58
C THR A 29 -1.13 17.02 -7.05
N GLN A 30 -0.40 16.08 -6.42
CA GLN A 30 -0.45 15.86 -4.97
C GLN A 30 0.53 16.72 -4.15
N ASN A 31 1.43 17.48 -4.79
CA ASN A 31 2.43 18.30 -4.08
C ASN A 31 2.02 19.76 -3.83
N SER A 32 0.77 20.15 -4.13
CA SER A 32 0.34 21.55 -4.12
C SER A 32 -0.75 21.89 -3.10
N SER A 33 -0.93 21.08 -2.05
CA SER A 33 -1.91 21.37 -0.99
C SER A 33 -1.41 20.92 0.37
N SER A 34 -0.42 21.64 0.90
CA SER A 34 -0.09 21.59 2.32
C SER A 34 -0.16 23.00 2.90
N THR A 35 -1.29 23.34 3.53
CA THR A 35 -1.35 24.46 4.48
C THR A 35 -2.35 24.20 5.60
N SER A 36 -1.81 24.20 6.83
CA SER A 36 -2.49 24.45 8.11
C SER A 36 -3.45 23.33 8.61
N ASN A 37 -3.64 23.03 9.89
CA ASN A 37 -3.28 23.68 11.14
C ASN A 37 -3.24 22.64 12.26
N LYS A 38 -2.50 22.97 13.32
CA LYS A 38 -2.38 22.22 14.57
C LYS A 38 -3.63 22.48 15.42
N SER A 39 -4.47 21.48 15.71
CA SER A 39 -5.45 21.54 16.81
C SER A 39 -6.08 20.18 17.13
N ASN A 40 -6.16 19.89 18.43
CA ASN A 40 -7.04 18.96 19.17
C ASN A 40 -7.37 17.57 18.63
N ARG A 41 -6.95 16.57 19.42
CA ARG A 41 -7.64 15.29 19.55
C ARG A 41 -8.99 15.57 20.20
N ASP A 42 -10.06 15.37 19.47
CA ASP A 42 -11.39 14.95 19.93
C ASP A 42 -12.27 14.81 18.69
N HIS A 43 -12.82 13.62 18.45
CA HIS A 43 -13.72 13.26 17.35
C HIS A 43 -13.28 13.66 15.94
N VAL A 44 -12.81 12.69 15.14
CA VAL A 44 -12.76 12.84 13.68
C VAL A 44 -14.21 12.93 13.17
N GLN A 45 -14.75 14.14 13.07
CA GLN A 45 -15.90 14.42 12.22
C GLN A 45 -15.40 14.36 10.78
N PHE A 46 -15.73 13.27 10.10
CA PHE A 46 -15.48 13.15 8.67
C PHE A 46 -16.32 14.22 7.97
N ILE A 47 -15.64 15.13 7.27
CA ILE A 47 -16.29 16.18 6.50
C ILE A 47 -17.07 15.50 5.37
N ASP A 48 -18.38 15.67 5.41
CA ASP A 48 -19.30 15.21 4.38
C ASP A 48 -18.95 15.91 3.05
N GLY A 49 -18.38 15.17 2.09
CA GLY A 49 -18.01 15.72 0.77
C GLY A 49 -16.83 15.07 0.04
N ASP A 50 -15.93 14.34 0.71
CA ASP A 50 -14.75 13.74 0.05
C ASP A 50 -15.00 12.36 -0.59
N TYR A 51 -16.20 11.80 -0.44
CA TYR A 51 -16.54 10.44 -0.91
C TYR A 51 -16.69 10.31 -2.44
N ILE A 52 -16.82 11.44 -3.16
CA ILE A 52 -17.24 11.43 -4.57
C ILE A 52 -16.10 11.06 -5.52
N ASN A 53 -14.83 11.13 -5.10
CA ASN A 53 -13.69 11.01 -6.03
C ASN A 53 -13.07 9.61 -6.17
N ILE A 54 -13.67 8.58 -5.56
CA ILE A 54 -13.13 7.20 -5.53
C ILE A 54 -14.07 6.15 -6.15
N GLY A 55 -15.26 6.57 -6.59
CA GLY A 55 -16.23 5.67 -7.24
C GLY A 55 -17.04 4.78 -6.28
N PHE A 56 -17.07 5.10 -4.98
CA PHE A 56 -17.89 4.41 -3.97
C PHE A 56 -18.98 5.33 -3.44
N SER A 57 -20.18 4.78 -3.20
CA SER A 57 -21.23 5.49 -2.48
C SER A 57 -20.93 5.53 -0.97
N GLU A 58 -21.45 6.55 -0.28
CA GLU A 58 -21.35 6.65 1.19
C GLU A 58 -21.85 5.38 1.89
N PHE A 59 -22.94 4.81 1.37
CA PHE A 59 -23.51 3.56 1.87
C PHE A 59 -22.53 2.38 1.81
N GLU A 60 -21.82 2.20 0.68
CA GLU A 60 -20.83 1.13 0.51
C GLU A 60 -19.63 1.32 1.45
N PHE A 61 -19.22 2.56 1.68
CA PHE A 61 -18.16 2.89 2.62
C PHE A 61 -18.56 2.52 4.06
N LEU A 62 -19.74 2.96 4.51
CA LEU A 62 -20.25 2.67 5.85
C LEU A 62 -20.41 1.15 6.07
N GLN A 63 -20.94 0.43 5.09
CA GLN A 63 -21.06 -1.03 5.17
C GLN A 63 -19.70 -1.71 5.30
N SER A 64 -18.70 -1.23 4.56
CA SER A 64 -17.33 -1.76 4.63
C SER A 64 -16.71 -1.52 6.00
N LYS A 65 -16.95 -0.34 6.59
CA LYS A 65 -16.48 -0.01 7.95
C LYS A 65 -17.15 -0.86 9.02
N GLN A 66 -18.46 -1.08 8.92
CA GLN A 66 -19.16 -1.96 9.85
C GLN A 66 -18.61 -3.39 9.79
N ARG A 67 -18.34 -3.90 8.58
CA ARG A 67 -17.74 -5.22 8.39
C ARG A 67 -16.32 -5.32 8.98
N GLU A 68 -15.52 -4.27 8.86
CA GLU A 68 -14.18 -4.22 9.48
C GLU A 68 -14.26 -4.37 11.00
N ILE A 69 -15.18 -3.64 11.66
CA ILE A 69 -15.42 -3.73 13.11
C ILE A 69 -15.89 -5.13 13.52
N GLU A 70 -16.80 -5.74 12.76
CA GLU A 70 -17.29 -7.09 13.04
C GLU A 70 -16.16 -8.12 12.95
N LEU A 71 -15.28 -8.00 11.96
CA LEU A 71 -14.12 -8.87 11.81
C LEU A 71 -13.11 -8.69 12.94
N GLU A 72 -12.85 -7.43 13.33
CA GLU A 72 -12.00 -7.09 14.49
C GLU A 72 -12.47 -7.75 15.79
N GLN A 73 -13.79 -7.81 16.01
CA GLN A 73 -14.37 -8.39 17.21
C GLN A 73 -14.42 -9.92 17.17
N LYS A 74 -14.54 -10.50 15.99
CA LYS A 74 -14.81 -11.93 15.82
C LYS A 74 -13.55 -12.78 15.59
N TYR A 75 -12.50 -12.21 14.98
CA TYR A 75 -11.35 -12.99 14.54
C TYR A 75 -10.00 -12.36 14.90
N ASN A 76 -9.01 -13.21 15.10
CA ASN A 76 -7.61 -12.80 15.19
C ASN A 76 -6.97 -12.94 13.80
N LEU A 77 -6.90 -11.84 13.06
CA LEU A 77 -6.41 -11.84 11.70
C LEU A 77 -4.89 -11.62 11.65
N THR A 78 -4.25 -12.33 10.72
CA THR A 78 -2.81 -12.20 10.43
C THR A 78 -2.64 -11.76 8.98
N ALA A 79 -1.90 -10.67 8.76
CA ALA A 79 -1.53 -10.24 7.42
C ALA A 79 -0.21 -10.91 7.00
N ILE A 80 -0.16 -11.45 5.78
CA ILE A 80 1.07 -12.00 5.20
C ILE A 80 1.43 -11.17 3.96
N LEU A 81 2.61 -10.54 3.98
CA LEU A 81 3.13 -9.73 2.86
C LEU A 81 4.33 -10.41 2.24
N LEU A 82 4.26 -10.66 0.94
CA LEU A 82 5.40 -11.12 0.15
C LEU A 82 6.16 -9.91 -0.42
N HIS A 83 7.44 -9.80 -0.08
CA HIS A 83 8.33 -8.76 -0.58
C HIS A 83 9.42 -9.33 -1.49
N TRP A 84 9.70 -8.61 -2.59
CA TRP A 84 10.78 -8.98 -3.53
C TRP A 84 11.69 -7.81 -3.90
N LYS A 85 11.19 -6.58 -4.07
CA LYS A 85 12.02 -5.48 -4.63
C LYS A 85 11.94 -4.19 -3.84
N ARG A 86 10.76 -3.54 -3.83
CA ARG A 86 10.62 -2.18 -3.32
C ARG A 86 10.34 -2.19 -1.81
N SER A 87 11.39 -2.08 -1.00
CA SER A 87 11.28 -2.02 0.46
C SER A 87 10.46 -0.83 0.95
N GLU A 88 10.47 0.30 0.23
CA GLU A 88 9.62 1.45 0.56
C GLU A 88 8.12 1.13 0.43
N SER A 89 7.74 0.40 -0.63
CA SER A 89 6.36 -0.01 -0.84
C SER A 89 5.89 -0.97 0.26
N VAL A 90 6.75 -1.90 0.69
CA VAL A 90 6.41 -2.79 1.81
C VAL A 90 6.28 -1.99 3.11
N ALA A 91 7.14 -0.99 3.33
CA ALA A 91 7.04 -0.14 4.52
C ALA A 91 5.74 0.67 4.54
N ARG A 92 5.32 1.21 3.40
CA ARG A 92 4.05 1.92 3.28
C ARG A 92 2.85 1.01 3.54
N ALA A 93 2.86 -0.20 2.99
CA ALA A 93 1.81 -1.20 3.21
C ALA A 93 1.74 -1.61 4.69
N VAL A 94 2.90 -1.90 5.32
CA VAL A 94 2.97 -2.25 6.74
C VAL A 94 2.45 -1.12 7.62
N ASN A 95 2.81 0.13 7.34
CA ASN A 95 2.28 1.27 8.09
C ASN A 95 0.76 1.36 7.99
N TYR A 96 0.19 1.21 6.79
CA TYR A 96 -1.27 1.19 6.61
C TYR A 96 -1.94 0.06 7.40
N LEU A 97 -1.31 -1.12 7.46
CA LEU A 97 -1.82 -2.26 8.24
C LEU A 97 -1.73 -2.02 9.75
N LEU A 98 -0.69 -1.32 10.22
CA LEU A 98 -0.53 -0.95 11.63
C LEU A 98 -1.51 0.15 12.08
N ASP A 99 -1.95 1.00 11.15
CA ASP A 99 -2.99 2.00 11.38
C ASP A 99 -4.39 1.35 11.55
N SER A 100 -4.57 0.11 11.09
CA SER A 100 -5.78 -0.69 11.28
C SER A 100 -5.66 -1.58 12.52
N ASN A 101 -6.71 -1.68 13.33
CA ASN A 101 -6.75 -2.56 14.51
C ASN A 101 -7.15 -4.01 14.15
N LEU A 102 -7.40 -4.26 12.86
CA LEU A 102 -7.85 -5.52 12.29
C LEU A 102 -6.83 -6.65 12.43
N PHE A 103 -5.55 -6.35 12.24
CA PHE A 103 -4.51 -7.37 12.22
C PHE A 103 -3.75 -7.43 13.55
N LYS A 104 -3.73 -8.62 14.18
CA LYS A 104 -2.97 -8.85 15.42
C LYS A 104 -1.52 -9.22 15.16
N GLU A 105 -1.24 -9.78 13.98
CA GLU A 105 0.11 -10.12 13.54
C GLU A 105 0.30 -9.73 12.06
N ILE A 106 1.50 -9.26 11.73
CA ILE A 106 1.93 -8.95 10.37
C ILE A 106 3.21 -9.73 10.08
N ILE A 107 3.14 -10.71 9.18
CA ILE A 107 4.26 -11.51 8.72
C ILE A 107 4.74 -10.97 7.38
N ILE A 108 6.03 -10.62 7.31
CA ILE A 108 6.67 -10.12 6.09
C ILE A 108 7.65 -11.19 5.62
N TRP A 109 7.31 -11.84 4.52
CA TRP A 109 8.18 -12.76 3.82
C TRP A 109 9.04 -11.99 2.83
N ASN A 110 10.28 -11.67 3.21
CA ASN A 110 11.26 -11.12 2.30
C ASN A 110 11.87 -12.24 1.48
N ASN A 111 11.51 -12.26 0.22
CA ASN A 111 11.97 -13.22 -0.75
C ASN A 111 13.20 -12.72 -1.54
N ASN A 112 13.70 -11.50 -1.26
CA ASN A 112 14.89 -10.96 -1.89
C ASN A 112 16.18 -11.37 -1.15
N PRO A 113 17.04 -12.21 -1.74
CA PRO A 113 18.27 -12.65 -1.07
C PRO A 113 19.32 -11.53 -0.94
N ASN A 114 19.20 -10.45 -1.72
CA ASN A 114 20.17 -9.34 -1.73
C ASN A 114 19.86 -8.28 -0.68
N ILE A 115 18.70 -8.34 -0.03
CA ILE A 115 18.25 -7.35 0.94
C ILE A 115 17.92 -8.10 2.22
N ASN A 116 18.38 -7.59 3.36
CA ASN A 116 17.95 -8.08 4.66
C ASN A 116 17.00 -7.04 5.27
N LEU A 117 15.69 -7.35 5.31
CA LEU A 117 14.72 -6.45 5.93
C LEU A 117 14.84 -6.53 7.45
N THR A 118 14.79 -5.36 8.07
CA THR A 118 14.83 -5.18 9.52
C THR A 118 13.66 -4.29 9.94
N LYS A 119 13.20 -4.45 11.18
CA LYS A 119 12.05 -3.67 11.70
C LYS A 119 12.28 -2.15 11.67
N THR A 120 13.52 -1.70 11.61
CA THR A 120 13.86 -0.26 11.61
C THR A 120 13.27 0.49 10.42
N ILE A 121 13.01 -0.19 9.30
CA ILE A 121 12.41 0.44 8.12
C ILE A 121 10.93 0.82 8.32
N PHE A 122 10.29 0.31 9.38
CA PHE A 122 8.87 0.56 9.72
C PHE A 122 8.70 1.56 10.88
N LYS A 123 9.79 2.10 11.45
CA LYS A 123 9.76 2.95 12.66
C LYS A 123 9.10 4.32 12.49
N LYS A 124 8.56 4.65 11.32
CA LYS A 124 8.13 6.01 10.99
C LYS A 124 6.94 6.51 11.84
N ASN A 125 6.15 5.60 12.43
CA ASN A 125 4.79 5.93 12.88
C ASN A 125 4.49 5.66 14.37
N ASN A 126 5.46 5.68 15.30
CA ASN A 126 5.22 5.48 16.76
C ASN A 126 4.46 4.19 17.18
N HIS A 127 4.08 3.30 16.26
CA HIS A 127 3.48 2.01 16.60
C HIS A 127 4.51 1.09 17.23
N SER A 128 4.05 0.25 18.16
CA SER A 128 4.84 -0.91 18.56
C SER A 128 5.06 -1.81 17.35
N LEU A 129 6.29 -2.32 17.21
CA LEU A 129 6.67 -3.24 16.13
C LEU A 129 6.63 -4.71 16.60
N ASP A 130 6.04 -4.98 17.76
CA ASP A 130 6.00 -6.31 18.38
C ASP A 130 5.13 -7.28 17.57
N SER A 131 4.07 -6.78 16.94
CA SER A 131 3.18 -7.54 16.04
C SER A 131 3.82 -7.89 14.70
N ILE A 132 5.01 -7.37 14.38
CA ILE A 132 5.67 -7.60 13.09
C ILE A 132 6.66 -8.75 13.22
N ARG A 133 6.54 -9.73 12.33
CA ARG A 133 7.52 -10.80 12.13
C ARG A 133 8.10 -10.70 10.73
N ILE A 134 9.43 -10.75 10.62
CA ILE A 134 10.13 -10.70 9.33
C ILE A 134 10.82 -12.04 9.10
N ILE A 135 10.58 -12.64 7.94
CA ILE A 135 11.23 -13.86 7.48
C ILE A 135 12.06 -13.48 6.25
N ASN A 136 13.38 -13.45 6.40
CA ASN A 136 14.31 -13.19 5.31
C ASN A 136 14.73 -14.52 4.68
N SER A 137 14.15 -14.85 3.52
CA SER A 137 14.48 -16.07 2.78
C SER A 137 15.84 -15.92 2.08
N LYS A 138 16.64 -16.97 2.12
CA LYS A 138 17.94 -17.03 1.42
C LYS A 138 17.80 -17.36 -0.06
N GLU A 139 16.66 -17.90 -0.45
CA GLU A 139 16.38 -18.31 -1.82
C GLU A 139 14.96 -17.94 -2.22
N ASN A 140 14.78 -17.73 -3.53
CA ASN A 140 13.47 -17.51 -4.11
C ASN A 140 12.67 -18.81 -3.98
N LEU A 141 11.43 -18.76 -3.49
CA LEU A 141 10.50 -19.87 -3.69
C LEU A 141 10.36 -20.07 -5.20
N LYS A 142 10.99 -21.11 -5.73
CA LYS A 142 10.81 -21.53 -7.11
C LYS A 142 9.71 -22.58 -7.09
N ASP A 143 8.71 -22.39 -7.94
CA ASP A 143 7.83 -23.49 -8.30
C ASP A 143 8.69 -24.49 -9.07
N GLU A 144 8.96 -25.65 -8.46
CA GLU A 144 9.57 -26.80 -9.15
C GLU A 144 8.54 -27.51 -10.04
#